data_AF-A0A4S0N311-F1
#
_entry.id   AF-A0A4S0N311-F1
#
_cell.length_a   1.000
_cell.length_b   1.000
_cell.length_c   1.000
_cell.angle_alpha   90.00
_cell.angle_beta   90.00
_cell.angle_gamma   90.00
#
_symmetry.space_group_name_H-M   'P 1'
#
loop_
_entity.id
_entity.type
_entity.pdbx_description
1 polymer ?
#
loop_
_entity_poly.entity_id
_entity_poly.type
_entity_poly.pdbx_seq_one_letter_code
_entity_poly.pdbx_strand_id
1 'polypeptide(L)'
;SGHKLEDADGSLGTTGDQTPVENWTITLYKDDNHDNIADPAEQVAQTTTDANGAYQFTGLLPGDYLIKEESQSGWTNVSPVQIDQDNLTSGQNLTDQDFVNVELGSISGH
;
A
#
# COMPACT_ATOMS: atom_id res chain seq x y z
N SER A 1 -3.84 7.24 5.80
CA SER A 1 -2.46 7.42 5.35
C SER A 1 -1.65 6.22 5.79
N GLY A 2 -0.52 6.03 5.14
CA GLY A 2 0.45 5.00 5.50
C GLY A 2 1.77 5.25 4.81
N HIS A 3 2.66 4.29 4.92
CA HIS A 3 3.99 4.31 4.34
C HIS A 3 4.22 3.09 3.47
N LYS A 4 5.07 3.27 2.47
CA LYS A 4 5.70 2.18 1.74
C LYS A 4 7.11 2.01 2.26
N LEU A 5 7.42 0.79 2.67
CA LEU A 5 8.71 0.41 3.24
C LEU A 5 9.33 -0.74 2.44
N GLU A 6 10.65 -0.67 2.29
CA GLU A 6 11.52 -1.78 1.92
C GLU A 6 12.01 -2.45 3.19
N ASP A 7 11.89 -3.77 3.26
CA ASP A 7 12.38 -4.62 4.32
C ASP A 7 13.57 -5.42 3.78
N ALA A 8 14.75 -5.19 4.35
CA ALA A 8 16.01 -5.68 3.82
C ALA A 8 16.17 -7.21 3.97
N ASP A 9 15.52 -7.82 4.96
CA ASP A 9 15.59 -9.26 5.21
C ASP A 9 14.29 -10.01 4.87
N GLY A 10 13.23 -9.27 4.56
CA GLY A 10 11.91 -9.79 4.20
C GLY A 10 11.13 -10.30 5.40
N SER A 11 11.44 -9.86 6.62
CA SER A 11 10.78 -10.28 7.85
C SER A 11 10.11 -9.09 8.58
N LEU A 12 8.78 -9.07 8.57
CA LEU A 12 7.99 -8.01 9.23
C LEU A 12 8.26 -7.83 10.75
N GLY A 13 8.88 -8.82 11.40
CA GLY A 13 9.24 -8.74 12.82
C GLY A 13 10.47 -7.88 13.10
N THR A 14 11.26 -7.58 12.06
CA THR A 14 12.45 -6.75 12.08
C THR A 14 12.10 -5.41 11.45
N THR A 15 11.92 -4.38 12.29
CA THR A 15 11.53 -3.03 11.85
C THR A 15 12.70 -2.06 11.77
N GLY A 16 13.88 -2.45 12.28
CA GLY A 16 15.07 -1.59 12.33
C GLY A 16 15.81 -1.47 11.00
N ASP A 17 15.44 -2.30 10.04
CA ASP A 17 15.96 -2.42 8.68
C ASP A 17 14.90 -2.05 7.62
N GLN A 18 13.73 -1.56 8.06
CA GLN A 18 12.71 -1.04 7.17
C GLN A 18 13.06 0.39 6.76
N THR A 19 13.14 0.63 5.45
CA THR A 19 13.48 1.93 4.88
C THR A 19 12.37 2.44 3.95
N PRO A 20 12.09 3.75 3.91
CA PRO A 20 11.01 4.28 3.08
C PRO A 20 11.31 4.17 1.59
N VAL A 21 10.30 3.84 0.80
CA VAL A 21 10.39 3.76 -0.68
C VAL A 21 9.52 4.83 -1.32
N GLU A 22 10.15 5.71 -2.09
CA GLU A 22 9.48 6.75 -2.88
C GLU A 22 9.01 6.25 -4.24
N ASN A 23 8.11 7.03 -4.87
CA ASN A 23 7.60 6.79 -6.23
C ASN A 23 6.88 5.44 -6.42
N TRP A 24 6.30 4.88 -5.36
CA TRP A 24 5.48 3.69 -5.42
C TRP A 24 4.01 4.04 -5.65
N THR A 25 3.38 3.44 -6.66
CA THR A 25 1.96 3.70 -6.97
C THR A 25 1.05 3.02 -5.94
N ILE A 26 0.19 3.81 -5.31
CA ILE A 26 -0.87 3.35 -4.42
C ILE A 26 -2.22 3.81 -4.99
N THR A 27 -3.17 2.89 -5.09
CA THR A 27 -4.49 3.14 -5.65
C THR A 27 -5.56 2.89 -4.59
N LEU A 28 -6.53 3.80 -4.52
CA LEU A 28 -7.69 3.72 -3.65
C LEU A 28 -8.92 3.31 -4.46
N TYR A 29 -9.60 2.29 -3.99
CA TYR A 29 -10.85 1.77 -4.53
C TYR A 29 -11.94 1.95 -3.49
N LYS A 30 -13.16 2.26 -3.93
CA LYS A 30 -14.33 2.32 -3.06
C LYS A 30 -15.15 1.05 -3.27
N ASP A 31 -15.17 0.18 -2.28
CA ASP A 31 -15.82 -1.13 -2.35
C ASP A 31 -17.34 -0.97 -2.15
N ASP A 32 -18.02 -0.46 -3.17
CA ASP A 32 -19.47 -0.27 -3.12
C ASP A 32 -20.22 -1.62 -3.22
N ASN A 33 -19.59 -2.65 -3.79
CA ASN A 33 -20.19 -3.96 -4.01
C ASN A 33 -19.98 -4.94 -2.83
N HIS A 34 -19.08 -4.61 -1.90
CA HIS A 34 -18.72 -5.36 -0.68
C HIS A 34 -18.20 -6.78 -0.97
N ASP A 35 -17.40 -6.95 -2.02
CA ASP A 35 -16.75 -8.22 -2.36
C ASP A 35 -15.26 -8.28 -2.00
N ASN A 36 -14.71 -7.19 -1.44
CA ASN A 36 -13.32 -7.02 -1.08
C ASN A 36 -12.35 -7.19 -2.26
N ILE A 37 -12.80 -6.93 -3.49
CA ILE A 37 -11.99 -6.99 -4.70
C ILE A 37 -11.76 -5.58 -5.22
N ALA A 38 -10.48 -5.18 -5.33
CA ALA A 38 -10.12 -3.92 -5.96
C ALA A 38 -10.41 -3.93 -7.47
N ASP A 39 -11.64 -3.56 -7.83
CA ASP A 39 -12.12 -3.51 -9.20
C ASP A 39 -11.70 -2.22 -9.92
N PRO A 40 -11.21 -2.29 -11.17
CA PRO A 40 -10.86 -1.08 -11.93
C PRO A 40 -11.99 -0.06 -12.08
N ALA A 41 -13.26 -0.51 -12.04
CA ALA A 41 -14.43 0.35 -12.11
C ALA A 41 -14.70 1.14 -10.80
N GLU A 42 -14.14 0.68 -9.68
CA GLU A 42 -14.31 1.23 -8.34
C GLU A 42 -13.12 2.10 -7.90
N GLN A 43 -12.12 2.28 -8.77
CA GLN A 43 -11.00 3.17 -8.53
C GLN A 43 -11.49 4.61 -8.37
N VAL A 44 -11.20 5.21 -7.21
CA VAL A 44 -11.58 6.59 -6.89
C VAL A 44 -10.41 7.56 -6.83
N ALA A 45 -9.21 7.08 -6.50
CA ALA A 45 -8.01 7.90 -6.46
C ALA A 45 -6.73 7.07 -6.68
N GLN A 46 -5.65 7.74 -7.04
CA GLN A 46 -4.31 7.16 -7.14
C GLN A 46 -3.28 8.20 -6.71
N THR A 47 -2.24 7.76 -6.02
CA THR A 47 -1.11 8.60 -5.59
C THR A 47 0.18 7.81 -5.72
N THR A 48 1.31 8.52 -5.67
CA THR A 48 2.63 7.92 -5.49
C THR A 48 3.17 8.27 -4.10
N THR A 49 4.01 7.39 -3.54
CA THR A 49 4.68 7.65 -2.26
C THR A 49 5.75 8.74 -2.41
N ASP A 50 5.92 9.56 -1.36
CA ASP A 50 6.91 10.64 -1.33
C ASP A 50 8.31 10.16 -0.91
N ALA A 51 9.26 11.10 -0.77
CA ALA A 51 10.65 10.81 -0.36
C ALA A 51 10.78 10.14 1.03
N ASN A 52 9.74 10.20 1.87
CA ASN A 52 9.66 9.51 3.16
C ASN A 52 8.82 8.23 3.06
N GLY A 53 8.49 7.78 1.85
CA GLY A 53 7.62 6.65 1.59
C GLY A 53 6.16 6.90 1.97
N ALA A 54 5.79 8.10 2.36
CA ALA A 54 4.46 8.39 2.87
C ALA A 54 3.46 8.57 1.72
N TYR A 55 2.23 8.13 1.95
CA TYR A 55 1.09 8.38 1.05
C TYR A 55 -0.18 8.71 1.86
N GLN A 56 -1.05 9.52 1.26
CA GLN A 56 -2.32 9.89 1.87
C GLN A 56 -3.43 10.12 0.84
N PHE A 57 -4.64 9.73 1.22
CA PHE A 57 -5.87 10.11 0.54
C PHE A 57 -6.70 10.96 1.51
N THR A 58 -7.21 12.10 1.03
CA THR A 58 -7.96 13.06 1.85
C THR A 58 -9.26 13.46 1.18
N GLY A 59 -10.24 13.90 1.96
CA GLY A 59 -11.53 14.33 1.42
C GLY A 59 -12.41 13.16 0.96
N LEU A 60 -12.24 11.99 1.57
CA LEU A 60 -13.04 10.80 1.29
C LEU A 60 -14.41 10.91 1.96
N LEU A 61 -15.44 10.46 1.26
CA LEU A 61 -16.77 10.30 1.85
C LEU A 61 -16.78 9.06 2.76
N PRO A 62 -17.69 8.99 3.73
CA PRO A 62 -17.89 7.76 4.51
C PRO A 62 -18.23 6.57 3.61
N GLY A 63 -17.67 5.39 3.89
CA GLY A 63 -17.87 4.17 3.12
C GLY A 63 -16.72 3.17 3.29
N ASP A 64 -16.77 2.10 2.50
CA ASP A 64 -15.78 1.03 2.49
C ASP A 64 -14.76 1.26 1.38
N TYR A 65 -13.49 1.04 1.69
CA TYR A 65 -12.39 1.33 0.78
C TYR A 65 -11.35 0.22 0.80
N LEU A 66 -10.75 -0.03 -0.36
CA LEU A 66 -9.61 -0.91 -0.52
C LEU A 66 -8.42 -0.08 -0.95
N ILE A 67 -7.32 -0.21 -0.23
CA ILE A 67 -6.05 0.43 -0.56
C ILE A 67 -5.18 -0.66 -1.16
N LYS A 68 -4.68 -0.46 -2.38
CA LYS A 68 -3.87 -1.46 -3.07
C LYS A 68 -2.61 -0.82 -3.63
N GLU A 69 -1.49 -1.50 -3.42
CA GLU A 69 -0.22 -1.11 -4.02
C GLU A 69 0.01 -1.79 -5.36
N GLU A 70 0.80 -1.15 -6.23
CA GLU A 70 1.24 -1.75 -7.48
C GLU A 70 2.40 -2.73 -7.24
N SER A 71 2.32 -3.94 -7.78
CA SER A 71 3.44 -4.88 -7.77
C SER A 71 4.49 -4.46 -8.80
N GLN A 72 5.73 -4.24 -8.35
CA GLN A 72 6.85 -3.91 -9.23
C GLN A 72 7.75 -5.12 -9.47
N SER A 73 8.30 -5.24 -10.68
CA SER A 73 9.27 -6.28 -10.99
C SER A 73 10.55 -6.07 -10.18
N GLY A 74 11.15 -7.15 -9.69
CA GLY A 74 12.29 -7.08 -8.78
C GLY A 74 11.90 -6.88 -7.30
N TRP A 75 10.62 -6.88 -6.97
CA TRP A 75 10.14 -6.77 -5.60
C TRP A 75 9.19 -7.93 -5.25
N THR A 76 9.19 -8.32 -3.98
CA THR A 76 8.22 -9.24 -3.40
C THR A 76 7.49 -8.56 -2.26
N ASN A 77 6.17 -8.70 -2.20
CA ASN A 77 5.36 -8.19 -1.09
C ASN A 77 5.59 -9.06 0.16
N VAL A 78 5.95 -8.43 1.27
CA VAL A 78 6.07 -9.06 2.59
C VAL A 78 4.77 -8.86 3.36
N SER A 79 4.17 -7.68 3.26
CA SER A 79 2.79 -7.41 3.70
C SER A 79 1.76 -7.80 2.62
N PRO A 80 0.45 -7.82 2.94
CA PRO A 80 -0.59 -7.92 1.93
C PRO A 80 -0.49 -6.79 0.88
N VAL A 81 -0.78 -7.11 -0.39
CA VAL A 81 -0.82 -6.14 -1.50
C VAL A 81 -2.05 -5.22 -1.44
N GLN A 82 -3.05 -5.61 -0.66
CA GLN A 82 -4.30 -4.88 -0.45
C GLN A 82 -4.59 -4.80 1.05
N ILE A 83 -5.05 -3.64 1.49
CA ILE A 83 -5.54 -3.40 2.83
C ILE A 83 -7.01 -2.98 2.72
N ASP A 84 -7.87 -3.75 3.37
CA ASP A 84 -9.32 -3.54 3.38
C ASP A 84 -9.65 -2.61 4.55
N GLN A 85 -10.38 -1.53 4.28
CA GLN A 85 -10.80 -0.54 5.26
C GLN A 85 -12.30 -0.32 5.20
N ASP A 86 -13.00 -1.06 6.06
CA ASP A 86 -14.45 -0.99 6.15
C ASP A 86 -14.90 0.12 7.10
N ASN A 87 -16.09 0.65 6.86
CA ASN A 87 -16.81 1.58 7.71
C ASN A 87 -16.03 2.87 8.02
N LEU A 88 -15.37 3.47 7.02
CA LEU A 88 -14.79 4.80 7.19
C LEU A 88 -15.91 5.78 7.55
N THR A 89 -15.81 6.41 8.74
CA THR A 89 -16.80 7.39 9.19
C THR A 89 -16.38 8.83 8.91
N SER A 90 -17.34 9.77 8.92
CA SER A 90 -17.07 11.17 8.61
C SER A 90 -16.07 11.79 9.60
N GLY A 91 -14.98 12.34 9.08
CA GLY A 91 -13.92 12.96 9.88
C GLY A 91 -12.92 11.97 10.49
N GLN A 92 -13.06 10.67 10.21
CA GLN A 92 -12.09 9.65 10.63
C GLN A 92 -10.85 9.70 9.74
N ASN A 93 -9.68 9.64 10.37
CA ASN A 93 -8.41 9.45 9.68
C ASN A 93 -7.88 8.07 10.04
N LEU A 94 -7.79 7.19 9.04
CA LEU A 94 -7.13 5.90 9.19
C LEU A 94 -5.63 6.10 9.00
N THR A 95 -4.84 5.69 9.98
CA THR A 95 -3.36 5.67 9.92
C THR A 95 -2.87 4.23 9.86
N ASP A 96 -1.55 4.04 9.80
CA ASP A 96 -0.90 2.73 9.90
C ASP A 96 -1.30 1.75 8.77
N GLN A 97 -1.60 2.30 7.60
CA GLN A 97 -1.91 1.56 6.38
C GLN A 97 -0.61 1.25 5.62
N ASP A 98 0.31 0.54 6.25
CA ASP A 98 1.67 0.42 5.72
C ASP A 98 1.82 -0.79 4.78
N PHE A 99 2.58 -0.61 3.69
CA PHE A 99 2.98 -1.66 2.77
C PHE A 99 4.48 -1.93 2.91
N VAL A 100 4.86 -3.20 2.99
CA VAL A 100 6.24 -3.64 3.20
C VAL A 100 6.63 -4.65 2.13
N ASN A 101 7.67 -4.33 1.36
CA ASN A 101 8.21 -5.21 0.32
C ASN A 101 9.71 -5.45 0.51
N VAL A 102 10.23 -6.50 -0.11
CA VAL A 102 11.66 -6.78 -0.18
C VAL A 102 12.13 -6.68 -1.63
N GLU A 103 13.26 -6.02 -1.87
CA GLU A 103 13.92 -5.98 -3.18
C GLU A 103 14.65 -7.32 -3.42
N LEU A 104 14.43 -7.91 -4.59
CA LEU A 104 15.02 -9.20 -4.97
C LEU A 104 16.41 -8.99 -5.58
N GLY A 105 17.40 -9.63 -4.98
CA GLY A 105 18.74 -9.73 -5.56
C GLY A 105 18.77 -10.59 -6.83
N SER A 106 19.73 -10.34 -7.71
CA SER A 106 20.00 -11.14 -8.91
C SER A 106 21.27 -11.97 -8.78
N ILE A 107 21.24 -13.24 -9.19
CA ILE A 107 22.45 -14.08 -9.35
C ILE A 107 22.56 -14.45 -10.83
N SER A 108 23.66 -14.07 -11.48
CA SER A 108 23.97 -14.46 -12.86
C SER A 108 25.33 -15.15 -12.95
N GLY A 109 25.43 -16.23 -13.73
CA GLY A 109 26.66 -16.96 -14.03
C GLY A 109 26.95 -16.99 -15.52
N HIS A 110 28.23 -17.13 -15.89
CA HIS A 110 28.71 -17.23 -17.28
C HIS A 110 28.73 -18.68 -17.79
#